data_AF-A0A2V9R2P5-F1
#
_entry.id   AF-A0A2V9R2P5-F1
#
_cell.length_a   1.000
_cell.length_b   1.000
_cell.length_c   1.000
_cell.angle_alpha   90.00
_cell.angle_beta   90.00
_cell.angle_gamma   90.00
#
_symmetry.space_group_name_H-M   'P 1'
#
loop_
_entity.id
_entity.type
_entity.pdbx_description
1 polymer ?
#
loop_
_entity_poly.entity_id
_entity_poly.type
_entity_poly.pdbx_seq_one_letter_code
_entity_poly.pdbx_strand_id
1 'polypeptide(L)'
;LDPVSVLTNSMAWHVYFCARQYDEALRIILGVMEVDPAFGPAHFRLGISWEQKGEYQKAIDTSVRGRIAEGESPEKANRDVADLRAALSSGGPRGYWQRKLEVLLRDRKPDDRGGFVPMARCYMHLGKREEALQTLEKGYQMRDFRLILWLPAYEEFDPLRSDPRFQKILHGLGIS
;
A
#
# COMPACT_ATOMS: atom_id res chain seq x y z
N LEU A 1 -0.60 -28.93 11.66
CA LEU A 1 -1.02 -27.58 11.24
C LEU A 1 -1.62 -27.74 9.86
N ASP A 2 -2.90 -27.41 9.71
CA ASP A 2 -3.63 -27.58 8.45
C ASP A 2 -3.03 -26.62 7.39
N PRO A 3 -2.37 -27.10 6.31
CA PRO A 3 -1.47 -26.27 5.52
C PRO A 3 -2.12 -25.32 4.52
N VAL A 4 -3.43 -25.41 4.22
CA VAL A 4 -3.96 -24.74 3.02
C VAL A 4 -5.37 -24.17 3.22
N SER A 5 -5.47 -23.06 3.93
CA SER A 5 -6.42 -22.04 3.50
C SER A 5 -5.64 -20.83 3.03
N VAL A 6 -5.83 -20.46 1.76
CA VAL A 6 -5.41 -19.19 1.19
C VAL A 6 -5.74 -18.04 2.14
N LEU A 7 -6.89 -18.12 2.84
CA LEU A 7 -7.33 -17.12 3.82
C LEU A 7 -6.47 -17.11 5.09
N THR A 8 -6.12 -18.27 5.65
CA THR A 8 -5.32 -18.37 6.88
C THR A 8 -3.88 -17.91 6.63
N ASN A 9 -3.27 -18.34 5.52
CA ASN A 9 -1.93 -17.88 5.12
C ASN A 9 -1.94 -16.38 4.75
N SER A 10 -3.04 -15.92 4.16
CA SER A 10 -3.29 -14.51 3.94
C SER A 10 -3.32 -13.71 5.27
N MET A 11 -3.93 -14.21 6.33
CA MET A 11 -3.89 -13.53 7.63
C MET A 11 -2.48 -13.55 8.24
N ALA A 12 -1.74 -14.65 8.10
CA ALA A 12 -0.36 -14.75 8.58
C ALA A 12 0.57 -13.71 7.92
N TRP A 13 0.40 -13.42 6.62
CA TRP A 13 1.13 -12.34 5.96
C TRP A 13 0.98 -11.00 6.69
N HIS A 14 -0.23 -10.65 7.12
CA HIS A 14 -0.49 -9.36 7.76
C HIS A 14 0.23 -9.25 9.11
N VAL A 15 0.31 -10.35 9.86
CA VAL A 15 1.05 -10.41 11.13
C VAL A 15 2.53 -10.14 10.90
N TYR A 16 3.17 -10.86 9.97
CA TYR A 16 4.59 -10.66 9.64
C TYR A 16 4.86 -9.26 9.08
N PHE A 17 3.96 -8.74 8.23
CA PHE A 17 4.08 -7.41 7.67
C PHE A 17 4.02 -6.33 8.74
N CYS A 18 3.07 -6.39 9.67
CA CYS A 18 2.95 -5.46 10.79
C CYS A 18 4.16 -5.56 11.76
N ALA A 19 4.76 -6.75 11.88
CA ALA A 19 6.00 -6.96 12.63
C ALA A 19 7.27 -6.51 11.88
N ARG A 20 7.13 -5.93 10.68
CA ARG A 20 8.22 -5.53 9.77
C ARG A 20 9.14 -6.69 9.37
N GLN A 21 8.63 -7.92 9.47
CA GLN A 21 9.31 -9.13 9.03
C GLN A 21 8.98 -9.36 7.55
N TYR A 22 9.43 -8.44 6.69
CA TYR A 22 9.03 -8.41 5.28
C TYR A 22 9.47 -9.65 4.50
N ASP A 23 10.58 -10.29 4.87
CA ASP A 23 11.04 -11.54 4.26
C ASP A 23 10.09 -12.71 4.54
N GLU A 24 9.63 -12.85 5.79
CA GLU A 24 8.63 -13.87 6.14
C GLU A 24 7.27 -13.56 5.53
N ALA A 25 6.87 -12.28 5.50
CA ALA A 25 5.66 -11.86 4.81
C ALA A 25 5.73 -12.28 3.33
N LEU A 26 6.83 -11.97 2.64
CA LEU A 26 7.06 -12.37 1.25
C LEU A 26 7.01 -13.89 1.07
N ARG A 27 7.69 -14.66 1.92
CA ARG A 27 7.68 -16.13 1.85
C ARG A 27 6.26 -16.69 1.96
N ILE A 28 5.47 -16.20 2.90
CA ILE A 28 4.08 -16.63 3.09
C ILE A 28 3.22 -16.31 1.88
N ILE A 29 3.30 -15.07 1.37
CA ILE A 29 2.39 -14.66 0.28
C ILE A 29 2.80 -15.21 -1.08
N LEU A 30 4.09 -15.50 -1.30
CA LEU A 30 4.55 -16.26 -2.47
C LEU A 30 3.97 -17.68 -2.47
N GLY A 31 3.96 -18.37 -1.32
CA GLY A 31 3.33 -19.68 -1.19
C GLY A 31 1.81 -19.64 -1.44
N VAL A 32 1.13 -18.55 -1.05
CA VAL A 32 -0.29 -18.35 -1.41
C VAL A 32 -0.46 -18.28 -2.94
N MET A 33 0.43 -17.59 -3.64
CA MET A 33 0.35 -17.47 -5.11
C MET A 33 0.70 -18.76 -5.85
N GLU A 34 1.51 -19.65 -5.27
CA GLU A 34 1.75 -20.99 -5.83
C GLU A 34 0.47 -21.84 -5.82
N VAL A 35 -0.39 -21.64 -4.82
CA VAL A 35 -1.66 -22.36 -4.66
C VAL A 35 -2.79 -21.73 -5.46
N ASP A 36 -2.97 -20.41 -5.35
CA ASP A 36 -4.00 -19.66 -6.07
C ASP A 36 -3.40 -18.37 -6.69
N PRO A 37 -2.92 -18.46 -7.94
CA PRO A 37 -2.39 -17.31 -8.67
C PRO A 37 -3.43 -16.20 -8.94
N ALA A 38 -4.72 -16.52 -8.88
CA ALA A 38 -5.82 -15.59 -9.12
C ALA A 38 -6.28 -14.88 -7.84
N PHE A 39 -5.71 -15.22 -6.67
CA PHE A 39 -6.05 -14.57 -5.42
C PHE A 39 -5.59 -13.10 -5.40
N GLY A 40 -6.48 -12.20 -5.80
CA GLY A 40 -6.25 -10.75 -5.93
C GLY A 40 -5.48 -10.11 -4.76
N PRO A 41 -5.86 -10.38 -3.49
CA PRO A 41 -5.15 -9.80 -2.34
C PRO A 41 -3.67 -10.16 -2.26
N ALA A 42 -3.22 -11.30 -2.80
CA ALA A 42 -1.81 -11.66 -2.80
C ALA A 42 -0.97 -10.73 -3.67
N HIS A 43 -1.49 -10.31 -4.83
CA HIS A 43 -0.78 -9.38 -5.71
C HIS A 43 -0.59 -8.01 -5.06
N PHE A 44 -1.63 -7.46 -4.41
CA PHE A 44 -1.53 -6.22 -3.65
C PHE A 44 -0.47 -6.31 -2.56
N ARG A 45 -0.47 -7.41 -1.80
CA ARG A 45 0.43 -7.65 -0.67
C ARG A 45 1.87 -7.84 -1.05
N LEU A 46 2.13 -8.54 -2.14
CA LEU A 46 3.46 -8.60 -2.73
C LEU A 46 3.92 -7.21 -3.16
N GLY A 47 3.06 -6.44 -3.84
CA GLY A 47 3.36 -5.07 -4.24
C GLY A 47 3.88 -4.22 -3.08
N ILE A 48 3.11 -4.15 -1.98
CA ILE A 48 3.52 -3.36 -0.81
C ILE A 48 4.70 -3.97 -0.05
N SER A 49 4.87 -5.29 -0.05
CA SER A 49 6.03 -5.93 0.59
C SER A 49 7.32 -5.62 -0.17
N TRP A 50 7.27 -5.63 -1.51
CA TRP A 50 8.39 -5.21 -2.35
C TRP A 50 8.69 -3.71 -2.21
N GLU A 51 7.68 -2.87 -2.06
CA GLU A 51 7.88 -1.44 -1.75
C GLU A 51 8.64 -1.24 -0.43
N GLN A 52 8.26 -1.96 0.63
CA GLN A 52 8.96 -1.88 1.92
C GLN A 52 10.42 -2.35 1.83
N LYS A 53 10.72 -3.26 0.90
CA LYS A 53 12.09 -3.67 0.60
C LYS A 53 12.86 -2.72 -0.34
N GLY A 54 12.22 -1.67 -0.86
CA GLY A 54 12.81 -0.80 -1.88
C GLY A 54 12.94 -1.45 -3.27
N GLU A 55 12.34 -2.61 -3.47
CA GLU A 55 12.38 -3.41 -4.70
C GLU A 55 11.28 -2.95 -5.68
N TYR A 56 11.32 -1.67 -6.06
CA TYR A 56 10.23 -1.00 -6.78
C TYR A 56 9.87 -1.65 -8.12
N GLN A 57 10.84 -2.22 -8.85
CA GLN A 57 10.56 -2.92 -10.10
C GLN A 57 9.66 -4.14 -9.87
N LYS A 58 9.95 -4.95 -8.84
CA LYS A 58 9.12 -6.10 -8.46
C LYS A 58 7.74 -5.66 -7.97
N ALA A 59 7.67 -4.54 -7.26
CA ALA A 59 6.40 -3.96 -6.83
C ALA A 59 5.50 -3.57 -8.01
N ILE A 60 6.07 -2.92 -9.03
CA ILE A 60 5.36 -2.55 -10.27
C ILE A 60 4.84 -3.80 -10.98
N ASP A 61 5.71 -4.79 -11.18
CA ASP A 61 5.41 -5.98 -11.97
C ASP A 61 4.34 -6.87 -11.31
N THR A 62 4.26 -6.83 -9.99
CA THR A 62 3.25 -7.62 -9.25
C THR A 62 1.91 -6.89 -9.14
N SER A 63 1.94 -5.57 -8.89
CA SER A 63 0.72 -4.79 -8.68
C SER A 63 -0.18 -4.75 -9.91
N VAL A 64 0.40 -4.79 -11.13
CA VAL A 64 -0.39 -4.79 -12.38
C VAL A 64 -1.27 -6.03 -12.51
N ARG A 65 -0.77 -7.20 -12.10
CA ARG A 65 -1.52 -8.46 -12.18
C ARG A 65 -2.72 -8.42 -11.25
N GLY A 66 -2.53 -7.90 -10.03
CA GLY A 66 -3.62 -7.68 -9.07
C GLY A 66 -4.70 -6.75 -9.60
N ARG A 67 -4.30 -5.60 -10.15
CA ARG A 67 -5.24 -4.60 -10.70
C ARG A 67 -6.08 -5.16 -11.86
N ILE A 68 -5.46 -5.91 -12.77
CA ILE A 68 -6.18 -6.57 -13.88
C ILE A 68 -7.12 -7.67 -13.34
N ALA A 69 -6.68 -8.47 -12.35
CA ALA A 69 -7.52 -9.47 -11.72
C ALA A 69 -8.72 -8.87 -10.97
N GLU A 70 -8.57 -7.65 -10.44
CA GLU A 70 -9.65 -6.88 -9.79
C GLU A 70 -10.55 -6.12 -10.79
N GLY A 71 -10.34 -6.30 -12.10
CA GLY A 71 -11.23 -5.80 -13.15
C GLY A 71 -10.81 -4.48 -13.77
N GLU A 72 -9.60 -3.97 -13.51
CA GLU A 72 -9.07 -2.85 -14.28
C GLU A 72 -8.74 -3.26 -15.71
N SER A 73 -9.01 -2.37 -16.69
CA SER A 73 -8.68 -2.67 -18.08
C SER A 73 -7.18 -2.88 -18.28
N PRO A 74 -6.76 -3.93 -19.00
CA PRO A 74 -5.34 -4.18 -19.27
C PRO A 74 -4.63 -2.98 -19.91
N GLU A 75 -5.32 -2.22 -20.76
CA GLU A 75 -4.75 -1.05 -21.44
C GLU A 75 -4.39 0.06 -20.44
N LYS A 76 -5.26 0.30 -19.44
CA LYS A 76 -4.99 1.29 -18.40
C LYS A 76 -3.89 0.80 -17.45
N ALA A 77 -4.00 -0.45 -16.98
CA ALA A 77 -3.04 -1.04 -16.07
C ALA A 77 -1.61 -1.04 -16.66
N ASN A 78 -1.48 -1.45 -17.93
CA ASN A 78 -0.19 -1.47 -18.63
C ASN A 78 0.37 -0.06 -18.89
N ARG A 79 -0.48 0.93 -19.18
CA ARG A 79 -0.04 2.32 -19.32
C ARG A 79 0.52 2.86 -18.00
N ASP A 80 -0.20 2.68 -16.90
CA ASP A 80 0.24 3.15 -15.59
C ASP A 80 1.55 2.44 -15.15
N VAL A 81 1.74 1.17 -15.53
CA VAL A 81 3.01 0.45 -15.33
C VAL A 81 4.16 1.05 -16.12
N ALA A 82 3.95 1.33 -17.42
CA ALA A 82 4.98 1.93 -18.26
C ALA A 82 5.42 3.28 -17.69
N ASP A 83 4.46 4.10 -17.27
CA ASP A 83 4.70 5.38 -16.62
C ASP A 83 5.48 5.25 -15.31
N LEU A 84 5.12 4.29 -14.45
CA LEU A 84 5.83 4.03 -13.20
C LEU A 84 7.27 3.56 -13.43
N ARG A 85 7.50 2.69 -14.43
CA ARG A 85 8.85 2.22 -14.79
C ARG A 85 9.69 3.38 -15.34
N ALA A 86 9.12 4.24 -16.18
CA ALA A 86 9.80 5.42 -16.70
C ALA A 86 10.16 6.42 -15.58
N ALA A 87 9.24 6.65 -14.64
CA ALA A 87 9.47 7.52 -13.49
C ALA A 87 10.52 6.95 -12.53
N LEU A 88 10.50 5.64 -12.28
CA LEU A 88 11.53 4.95 -11.50
C LEU A 88 12.91 5.05 -12.17
N SER A 89 12.98 4.84 -13.48
CA SER A 89 14.23 4.89 -14.25
C SER A 89 14.87 6.29 -14.25
N SER A 90 14.05 7.33 -14.42
CA SER A 90 14.53 8.71 -14.52
C SER A 90 14.73 9.41 -13.17
N GLY A 91 13.89 9.11 -12.17
CA GLY A 91 13.87 9.81 -10.88
C GLY A 91 14.13 8.92 -9.66
N GLY A 92 14.48 7.66 -9.87
CA GLY A 92 14.69 6.68 -8.80
C GLY A 92 13.44 6.48 -7.92
N PRO A 93 13.63 6.10 -6.65
CA PRO A 93 12.52 5.91 -5.70
C PRO A 93 11.61 7.14 -5.59
N ARG A 94 12.17 8.35 -5.61
CA ARG A 94 11.38 9.59 -5.53
C ARG A 94 10.46 9.74 -6.75
N GLY A 95 10.98 9.45 -7.96
CA GLY A 95 10.18 9.45 -9.19
C GLY A 95 9.04 8.44 -9.16
N TYR A 96 9.30 7.22 -8.65
CA TYR A 96 8.28 6.20 -8.45
C TYR A 96 7.12 6.69 -7.55
N TRP A 97 7.44 7.22 -6.36
CA TRP A 97 6.42 7.70 -5.41
C TRP A 97 5.66 8.92 -5.94
N GLN A 98 6.33 9.80 -6.66
CA GLN A 98 5.71 10.96 -7.32
C GLN A 98 4.69 10.52 -8.38
N ARG A 99 5.07 9.62 -9.29
CA ARG A 99 4.15 9.10 -10.32
C ARG A 99 3.02 8.28 -9.71
N LYS A 100 3.29 7.49 -8.67
CA LYS A 100 2.24 6.74 -7.95
C LYS A 100 1.21 7.69 -7.33
N LEU A 101 1.65 8.79 -6.72
CA LEU A 101 0.75 9.82 -6.20
C LEU A 101 -0.09 10.46 -7.30
N GLU A 102 0.51 10.81 -8.44
CA GLU A 102 -0.20 11.38 -9.59
C GLU A 102 -1.33 10.47 -10.09
N VAL A 103 -1.06 9.15 -10.21
CA VAL A 103 -2.07 8.15 -10.59
C VAL A 103 -3.20 8.09 -9.56
N LEU A 104 -2.86 8.03 -8.27
CA LEU A 104 -3.87 7.98 -7.19
C LEU A 104 -4.76 9.23 -7.16
N LEU A 105 -4.20 10.40 -7.43
CA LEU A 105 -4.95 11.66 -7.48
C LEU A 105 -5.81 11.78 -8.74
N ARG A 106 -5.30 11.36 -9.90
CA ARG A 106 -6.01 11.39 -11.18
C ARG A 106 -7.24 10.50 -11.16
N ASP A 107 -7.13 9.31 -10.56
CA ASP A 107 -8.19 8.30 -10.59
C ASP A 107 -9.22 8.47 -9.45
N ARG A 108 -8.97 9.42 -8.53
CA ARG A 108 -9.84 9.67 -7.37
C ARG A 108 -11.14 10.36 -7.77
N LYS A 109 -12.26 9.82 -7.30
CA LYS A 109 -13.59 10.43 -7.42
C LYS A 109 -13.94 11.26 -6.17
N PRO A 110 -14.81 12.28 -6.30
CA PRO A 110 -15.20 13.14 -5.18
C PRO A 110 -15.80 12.39 -3.98
N ASP A 111 -16.50 11.28 -4.24
CA ASP A 111 -17.21 10.46 -3.26
C ASP A 111 -16.37 9.29 -2.70
N ASP A 112 -15.13 9.13 -3.17
CA ASP A 112 -14.24 8.08 -2.68
C ASP A 112 -13.98 8.25 -1.18
N ARG A 113 -14.42 7.26 -0.39
CA ARG A 113 -14.18 7.19 1.05
C ARG A 113 -12.87 6.51 1.42
N GLY A 114 -12.15 5.96 0.44
CA GLY A 114 -10.91 5.22 0.62
C GLY A 114 -9.68 5.90 0.01
N GLY A 115 -8.54 5.20 0.08
CA GLY A 115 -7.32 5.56 -0.66
C GLY A 115 -6.48 6.66 0.01
N PHE A 116 -6.83 7.07 1.22
CA PHE A 116 -6.08 8.10 1.94
C PHE A 116 -4.72 7.59 2.43
N VAL A 117 -4.67 6.35 2.90
CA VAL A 117 -3.41 5.71 3.33
C VAL A 117 -2.36 5.66 2.19
N PRO A 118 -2.63 5.08 1.00
CA PRO A 118 -1.62 5.03 -0.06
C PRO A 118 -1.18 6.42 -0.54
N MET A 119 -2.07 7.41 -0.54
CA MET A 119 -1.70 8.81 -0.83
C MET A 119 -0.74 9.37 0.24
N ALA A 120 -1.08 9.20 1.52
CA ALA A 120 -0.24 9.65 2.63
C ALA A 120 1.14 8.98 2.63
N ARG A 121 1.22 7.68 2.30
CA ARG A 121 2.51 6.97 2.11
C ARG A 121 3.35 7.65 1.04
N CYS A 122 2.76 7.97 -0.12
CA CYS A 122 3.48 8.67 -1.19
C CYS A 122 3.99 10.04 -0.71
N TYR A 123 3.15 10.80 -0.01
CA TYR A 123 3.58 12.08 0.56
C TYR A 123 4.75 11.92 1.55
N MET A 124 4.73 10.91 2.42
CA MET A 124 5.84 10.62 3.33
C MET A 124 7.14 10.32 2.58
N HIS A 125 7.13 9.45 1.57
CA HIS A 125 8.31 9.17 0.75
C HIS A 125 8.81 10.38 -0.07
N LEU A 126 7.96 11.36 -0.32
CA LEU A 126 8.31 12.61 -1.01
C LEU A 126 8.82 13.71 -0.06
N GLY A 127 8.82 13.47 1.26
CA GLY A 127 9.17 14.44 2.29
C GLY A 127 8.08 15.47 2.58
N LYS A 128 6.84 15.22 2.11
CA LYS A 128 5.68 16.11 2.20
C LYS A 128 4.85 15.77 3.44
N ARG A 129 5.46 15.99 4.61
CA ARG A 129 4.90 15.59 5.92
C ARG A 129 3.53 16.22 6.20
N GLU A 130 3.37 17.50 5.88
CA GLU A 130 2.14 18.24 6.16
C GLU A 130 0.99 17.72 5.29
N GLU A 131 1.23 17.51 4.00
CA GLU A 131 0.24 16.95 3.08
C GLU A 131 -0.14 15.52 3.45
N ALA A 132 0.80 14.72 3.96
CA ALA A 132 0.50 13.40 4.50
C ALA A 132 -0.48 13.48 5.69
N LEU A 133 -0.21 14.36 6.66
CA LEU A 133 -1.09 14.55 7.84
C LEU A 133 -2.49 15.01 7.43
N GLN A 134 -2.59 16.04 6.59
CA GLN A 134 -3.89 16.52 6.09
C GLN A 134 -4.67 15.43 5.35
N THR A 135 -3.96 14.61 4.56
CA THR A 135 -4.57 13.48 3.86
C THR A 135 -5.13 12.44 4.84
N LEU A 136 -4.41 12.13 5.92
CA LEU A 136 -4.87 11.20 6.95
C LEU A 136 -6.03 11.76 7.77
N GLU A 137 -6.01 13.04 8.12
CA GLU A 137 -7.12 13.72 8.80
C GLU A 137 -8.40 13.68 7.96
N LYS A 138 -8.28 13.94 6.65
CA LYS A 138 -9.40 13.82 5.72
C LYS A 138 -9.91 12.39 5.63
N GLY A 139 -9.02 11.39 5.59
CA GLY A 139 -9.41 9.99 5.63
C GLY A 139 -10.20 9.64 6.89
N TYR A 140 -9.75 10.14 8.04
CA TYR A 140 -10.43 9.91 9.32
C TYR A 140 -11.84 10.52 9.32
N GLN A 141 -11.98 11.76 8.83
CA GLN A 141 -13.29 12.42 8.68
C GLN A 141 -14.22 11.64 7.74
N MET A 142 -13.68 11.10 6.66
CA MET A 142 -14.40 10.28 5.68
C MET A 142 -14.67 8.84 6.16
N ARG A 143 -14.22 8.50 7.36
CA ARG A 143 -14.33 7.16 7.98
C ARG A 143 -13.70 6.07 7.10
N ASP A 144 -12.53 6.34 6.52
CA ASP A 144 -11.76 5.34 5.77
C ASP A 144 -11.32 4.21 6.71
N PHE A 145 -12.03 3.08 6.70
CA PHE A 145 -11.74 1.93 7.56
C PHE A 145 -10.33 1.35 7.32
N ARG A 146 -9.64 1.70 6.24
CA ARG A 146 -8.28 1.23 5.99
C ARG A 146 -7.24 1.91 6.88
N LEU A 147 -7.56 3.05 7.51
CA LEU A 147 -6.66 3.75 8.43
C LEU A 147 -6.23 2.84 9.59
N ILE A 148 -7.19 2.23 10.29
CA ILE A 148 -6.91 1.37 11.45
C ILE A 148 -6.04 0.16 11.08
N LEU A 149 -6.19 -0.38 9.86
CA LEU A 149 -5.44 -1.54 9.39
C LEU A 149 -3.98 -1.23 9.08
N TRP A 150 -3.67 0.00 8.69
CA TRP A 150 -2.40 0.30 8.02
C TRP A 150 -1.55 1.37 8.70
N LEU A 151 -2.13 2.30 9.43
CA LEU A 151 -1.35 3.32 10.14
C LEU A 151 -0.36 2.71 11.15
N PRO A 152 -0.68 1.64 11.89
CA PRO A 152 0.29 1.00 12.78
C PRO A 152 1.39 0.25 12.04
N ALA A 153 1.10 -0.22 10.82
CA ALA A 153 1.93 -1.16 10.08
C ALA A 153 3.04 -0.47 9.28
N TYR A 154 2.74 0.68 8.68
CA TYR A 154 3.66 1.37 7.77
C TYR A 154 4.68 2.22 8.54
N GLU A 155 5.96 1.84 8.45
CA GLU A 155 7.08 2.52 9.11
C GLU A 155 7.30 3.95 8.63
N GLU A 156 6.90 4.26 7.40
CA GLU A 156 6.96 5.62 6.86
C GLU A 156 6.11 6.62 7.65
N PHE A 157 5.18 6.16 8.50
CA PHE A 157 4.41 7.01 9.41
C PHE A 157 5.04 7.16 10.80
N ASP A 158 6.12 6.46 11.13
CA ASP A 158 6.79 6.60 12.43
C ASP A 158 7.16 8.05 12.78
N PRO A 159 7.66 8.88 11.85
CA PRO A 159 7.92 10.29 12.12
C PRO A 159 6.68 11.12 12.51
N LEU A 160 5.47 10.63 12.21
CA LEU A 160 4.20 11.27 12.55
C LEU A 160 3.69 10.89 13.95
N ARG A 161 4.23 9.83 14.58
CA ARG A 161 3.71 9.32 15.87
C ARG A 161 3.76 10.33 17.03
N SER A 162 4.65 11.31 16.95
CA SER A 162 4.76 12.41 17.93
C SER A 162 3.84 13.61 17.61
N ASP A 163 3.18 13.64 16.45
CA ASP A 163 2.32 14.74 16.03
C ASP A 163 0.94 14.62 16.72
N PRO A 164 0.45 15.67 17.41
CA PRO A 164 -0.83 15.63 18.10
C PRO A 164 -2.03 15.29 17.18
N ARG A 165 -1.98 15.70 15.90
CA ARG A 165 -3.05 15.39 14.93
C ARG A 165 -3.07 13.90 14.60
N PHE A 166 -1.90 13.30 14.42
CA PHE A 166 -1.78 11.86 14.16
C PHE A 166 -2.22 11.04 15.38
N GLN A 167 -1.81 11.44 16.59
CA GLN A 167 -2.24 10.81 17.84
C GLN A 167 -3.76 10.86 18.02
N LYS A 168 -4.40 11.98 17.68
CA LYS A 168 -5.86 12.12 17.72
C LYS A 168 -6.55 11.13 16.78
N ILE A 169 -6.01 10.93 15.58
CA ILE A 169 -6.53 9.94 14.62
C ILE A 169 -6.40 8.53 15.20
N LEU A 170 -5.22 8.15 15.70
CA LEU A 170 -5.00 6.81 16.29
C LEU A 170 -5.94 6.55 17.47
N HIS A 171 -6.05 7.50 18.40
CA HIS A 171 -6.95 7.39 19.54
C HIS A 171 -8.41 7.25 19.09
N GLY A 172 -8.84 8.05 18.11
CA GLY A 172 -10.18 7.97 17.53
C GLY A 172 -10.48 6.63 16.82
N LEU A 173 -9.44 5.91 16.39
CA LEU A 173 -9.54 4.57 15.82
C LEU A 173 -9.39 3.46 16.88
N GLY A 174 -9.20 3.80 18.15
CA GLY A 174 -8.98 2.83 19.23
C GLY A 174 -7.58 2.21 19.25
N ILE A 175 -6.60 2.85 18.60
CA ILE A 175 -5.18 2.46 18.64
C ILE A 175 -4.51 3.32 19.72
N SER A 176 -4.11 2.69 20.82
CA SER A 176 -3.38 3.31 21.94
C SER A 176 -1.88 3.27 21.74
#